data_AF-A0A5U2TXC0-F1
#
_entry.id   AF-A0A5U2TXC0-F1
#
_cell.length_a   1.000
_cell.length_b   1.000
_cell.length_c   1.000
_cell.angle_alpha   90.00
_cell.angle_beta   90.00
_cell.angle_gamma   90.00
#
_symmetry.space_group_name_H-M   'P 1'
#
loop_
_entity.id
_entity.type
_entity.pdbx_description
1 polymer ?
#
loop_
_entity_poly.entity_id
_entity_poly.type
_entity_poly.pdbx_seq_one_letter_code
_entity_poly.pdbx_strand_id
1 'polypeptide(L)'
;MKAKPDITLYGVGSVEEEVGLRGAQTSAEHIKPDVVVVLDTAVAGDVPGIDGIKYPLKLGKGPGLILFDKRYFPNQQLVAALKARAQSSGAPLQFCTMKTGATDGGRYNVMGGGRPVAALCLPTRYLHANSGMISRADYDALFTLARELLTSLTTEKVKAFTDFRQVNDTQTHSSCIKAANKCIPGSVQTVRDQGDKSAGSRFERCSQRPRRGEAQGRAE
;
A
#
# COMPACT_ATOMS: atom_id res chain seq x y z
N MET A 1 30.80 8.06 0.19
CA MET A 1 30.05 6.83 0.55
C MET A 1 28.77 7.25 1.25
N LYS A 2 27.58 6.83 0.80
CA LYS A 2 26.32 7.12 1.51
C LYS A 2 26.34 6.39 2.87
N ALA A 3 25.82 7.04 3.91
CA ALA A 3 25.80 6.52 5.28
C ALA A 3 25.07 5.16 5.37
N LYS A 4 25.49 4.32 6.31
CA LYS A 4 24.80 3.06 6.63
C LYS A 4 23.37 3.38 7.07
N PRO A 5 22.33 2.79 6.45
CA PRO A 5 20.97 3.05 6.86
C PRO A 5 20.69 2.47 8.25
N ASP A 6 19.87 3.18 9.02
CA ASP A 6 19.45 2.77 10.37
C ASP A 6 18.28 1.78 10.29
N ILE A 7 18.53 0.65 9.60
CA ILE A 7 17.58 -0.44 9.42
C ILE A 7 18.30 -1.78 9.55
N THR A 8 17.56 -2.80 10.00
CA THR A 8 17.96 -4.20 9.79
C THR A 8 17.29 -4.69 8.52
N LEU A 9 18.09 -5.04 7.50
CA LEU A 9 17.59 -5.49 6.21
C LEU A 9 17.56 -7.02 6.15
N TYR A 10 16.38 -7.58 5.86
CA TYR A 10 16.21 -9.00 5.54
C TYR A 10 15.95 -9.16 4.03
N GLY A 11 16.90 -9.79 3.32
CA GLY A 11 16.68 -10.24 1.94
C GLY A 11 16.03 -11.62 1.95
N VAL A 12 14.80 -11.73 1.46
CA VAL A 12 14.03 -12.98 1.50
C VAL A 12 13.74 -13.47 0.08
N GLY A 13 14.29 -14.64 -0.27
CA GLY A 13 13.81 -15.43 -1.41
C GLY A 13 12.77 -16.43 -0.90
N SER A 14 11.50 -16.08 -1.01
CA SER A 14 10.39 -16.94 -0.57
C SER A 14 10.28 -18.17 -1.47
N VAL A 15 9.83 -19.27 -0.88
CA VAL A 15 9.47 -20.49 -1.62
C VAL A 15 7.97 -20.52 -1.90
N GLU A 16 7.56 -21.24 -2.95
CA GLU A 16 6.15 -21.57 -3.18
C GLU A 16 5.22 -20.34 -3.30
N GLU A 17 5.70 -19.23 -3.89
CA GLU A 17 4.88 -18.08 -4.26
C GLU A 17 3.78 -18.53 -5.26
N GLU A 18 4.22 -19.14 -6.35
CA GLU A 18 3.41 -19.57 -7.50
C GLU A 18 2.28 -20.56 -7.15
N VAL A 19 2.40 -21.25 -6.01
CA VAL A 19 1.41 -22.24 -5.53
C VAL A 19 0.64 -21.78 -4.29
N GLY A 20 0.77 -20.51 -3.90
CA GLY A 20 -0.09 -19.90 -2.87
C GLY A 20 0.57 -18.98 -1.86
N LEU A 21 1.71 -18.36 -2.20
CA LEU A 21 2.41 -17.38 -1.35
C LEU A 21 2.93 -17.98 -0.03
N ARG A 22 3.25 -19.28 -0.01
CA ARG A 22 3.42 -20.01 1.25
C ARG A 22 4.69 -19.61 2.00
N GLY A 23 5.79 -19.40 1.27
CA GLY A 23 7.05 -18.93 1.84
C GLY A 23 6.93 -17.55 2.47
N ALA A 24 6.15 -16.64 1.86
CA ALA A 24 5.89 -15.34 2.47
C ALA A 24 5.12 -15.44 3.80
N GLN A 25 4.21 -16.42 3.93
CA GLN A 25 3.50 -16.63 5.19
C GLN A 25 4.44 -17.07 6.32
N THR A 26 5.35 -18.00 6.06
CA THR A 26 6.26 -18.53 7.08
C THR A 26 7.34 -17.51 7.44
N SER A 27 7.92 -16.82 6.45
CA SER A 27 8.92 -15.76 6.69
C SER A 27 8.31 -14.55 7.42
N ALA A 28 7.06 -14.19 7.12
CA ALA A 28 6.34 -13.13 7.80
C ALA A 28 6.22 -13.40 9.31
N GLU A 29 5.91 -14.63 9.71
CA GLU A 29 5.78 -14.98 11.13
C GLU A 29 7.15 -15.10 11.83
N HIS A 30 8.17 -15.59 11.12
CA HIS A 30 9.49 -15.75 11.70
C HIS A 30 10.23 -14.42 11.89
N ILE A 31 10.26 -13.58 10.85
CA ILE A 31 11.05 -12.35 10.82
C ILE A 31 10.32 -11.21 11.55
N LYS A 32 8.99 -11.18 11.45
CA LYS A 32 8.14 -10.09 11.97
C LYS A 32 8.60 -8.68 11.54
N PRO A 33 8.72 -8.42 10.23
CA PRO A 33 9.22 -7.13 9.74
C PRO A 33 8.25 -5.97 10.04
N ASP A 34 8.79 -4.76 10.23
CA ASP A 34 8.00 -3.54 10.45
C ASP A 34 7.45 -2.93 9.15
N VAL A 35 8.16 -3.14 8.03
CA VAL A 35 7.79 -2.68 6.69
C VAL A 35 8.22 -3.74 5.68
N VAL A 36 7.43 -3.93 4.62
CA VAL A 36 7.75 -4.89 3.56
C VAL A 36 7.68 -4.23 2.19
N VAL A 37 8.73 -4.41 1.40
CA VAL A 37 8.76 -4.08 -0.02
C VAL A 37 8.90 -5.39 -0.78
N VAL A 38 7.89 -5.71 -1.58
CA VAL A 38 7.88 -6.92 -2.41
C VAL A 38 8.47 -6.56 -3.77
N LEU A 39 9.38 -7.40 -4.25
CA LEU A 39 9.94 -7.31 -5.58
C LEU A 39 9.43 -8.48 -6.39
N ASP A 40 8.72 -8.20 -7.47
CA ASP A 40 8.09 -9.21 -8.31
C ASP A 40 8.13 -8.81 -9.79
N THR A 41 7.37 -9.48 -10.62
CA THR A 41 7.17 -9.20 -12.02
C THR A 41 5.70 -8.95 -12.32
N ALA A 42 5.43 -8.24 -13.41
CA ALA A 42 4.06 -8.02 -13.87
C ALA A 42 4.02 -8.01 -15.39
N VAL A 43 2.88 -8.42 -15.94
CA VAL A 43 2.67 -8.52 -17.38
C VAL A 43 2.85 -7.16 -18.04
N ALA A 44 3.74 -7.08 -19.03
CA ALA A 44 3.84 -5.96 -19.93
C ALA A 44 2.78 -6.07 -21.04
N GLY A 45 1.98 -5.03 -21.24
CA GLY A 45 0.94 -4.97 -22.28
C GLY A 45 1.40 -4.32 -23.58
N ASP A 46 2.70 -4.22 -23.82
CA ASP A 46 3.28 -3.74 -25.07
C ASP A 46 3.53 -4.84 -26.12
N VAL A 47 2.88 -6.00 -25.94
CA VAL A 47 2.89 -7.14 -26.87
C VAL A 47 1.63 -7.12 -27.73
N PRO A 48 1.72 -7.34 -29.06
CA PRO A 48 0.55 -7.45 -29.92
C PRO A 48 -0.47 -8.47 -29.41
N GLY A 49 -1.75 -8.09 -29.36
CA GLY A 49 -2.84 -8.95 -28.90
C GLY A 49 -3.14 -8.87 -27.40
N ILE A 50 -2.38 -8.11 -26.61
CA ILE A 50 -2.68 -7.85 -25.19
C ILE A 50 -3.46 -6.55 -25.04
N ASP A 51 -4.47 -6.55 -24.17
CA ASP A 51 -5.20 -5.34 -23.76
C ASP A 51 -4.31 -4.44 -22.88
N GLY A 52 -3.84 -3.33 -23.44
CA GLY A 52 -3.00 -2.35 -22.76
C GLY A 52 -3.72 -1.53 -21.68
N ILE A 53 -5.05 -1.54 -21.61
CA ILE A 53 -5.79 -0.95 -20.48
C ILE A 53 -5.72 -1.89 -19.28
N LYS A 54 -5.91 -3.20 -19.53
CA LYS A 54 -5.81 -4.23 -18.49
C LYS A 54 -4.37 -4.42 -18.00
N TYR A 55 -3.39 -4.31 -18.89
CA TYR A 55 -1.96 -4.45 -18.58
C TYR A 55 -1.19 -3.20 -19.04
N PRO A 56 -1.16 -2.13 -18.22
CA PRO A 56 -0.66 -0.83 -18.65
C PRO A 56 0.86 -0.72 -18.73
N LEU A 57 1.60 -1.68 -18.16
CA LEU A 57 3.06 -1.62 -18.10
C LEU A 57 3.69 -1.85 -19.47
N LYS A 58 4.78 -1.11 -19.74
CA LYS A 58 5.59 -1.26 -20.95
C LYS A 58 7.06 -1.41 -20.60
N LEU A 59 7.81 -2.18 -21.39
CA LEU A 59 9.24 -2.33 -21.18
C LEU A 59 9.97 -1.02 -21.51
N GLY A 60 11.02 -0.72 -20.73
CA GLY A 60 11.85 0.47 -20.88
C GLY A 60 11.18 1.76 -20.42
N LYS A 61 10.03 1.68 -19.74
CA LYS A 61 9.29 2.84 -19.20
C LYS A 61 9.33 2.91 -17.67
N GLY A 62 10.22 2.15 -17.04
CA GLY A 62 10.42 2.08 -15.60
C GLY A 62 9.70 0.89 -14.95
N PRO A 63 10.04 0.54 -13.70
CA PRO A 63 9.29 -0.45 -12.94
C PRO A 63 7.84 -0.04 -12.72
N GLY A 64 6.97 -1.02 -12.46
CA GLY A 64 5.61 -0.80 -12.00
C GLY A 64 5.54 -0.71 -10.48
N LEU A 65 4.71 0.20 -9.97
CA LEU A 65 4.20 0.16 -8.60
C LEU A 65 2.77 -0.37 -8.63
N ILE A 66 2.56 -1.51 -7.97
CA ILE A 66 1.23 -2.11 -7.86
C ILE A 66 0.38 -1.23 -6.97
N LEU A 67 -0.80 -0.83 -7.44
CA LEU A 67 -1.80 -0.06 -6.67
C LEU A 67 -2.93 -0.94 -6.12
N PHE A 68 -3.05 -2.15 -6.62
CA PHE A 68 -4.00 -3.17 -6.19
C PHE A 68 -3.56 -4.53 -6.72
N ASP A 69 -3.62 -5.56 -5.88
CA ASP A 69 -3.67 -6.95 -6.33
C ASP A 69 -4.85 -7.69 -5.69
N LYS A 70 -5.11 -8.94 -6.10
CA LYS A 70 -6.25 -9.73 -5.60
C LYS A 70 -6.27 -9.91 -4.07
N ARG A 71 -5.14 -9.76 -3.38
CA ARG A 71 -4.99 -10.08 -1.96
C ARG A 71 -4.87 -8.84 -1.07
N TYR A 72 -4.43 -7.68 -1.58
CA TYR A 72 -4.33 -6.47 -0.77
C TYR A 72 -4.30 -5.15 -1.56
N PHE A 73 -4.54 -4.06 -0.83
CA PHE A 73 -4.20 -2.71 -1.26
C PHE A 73 -2.91 -2.28 -0.56
N PRO A 74 -1.92 -1.74 -1.29
CA PRO A 74 -0.68 -1.24 -0.70
C PRO A 74 -0.93 -0.11 0.30
N ASN A 75 -0.02 0.01 1.27
CA ASN A 75 -0.01 1.12 2.21
C ASN A 75 0.19 2.45 1.45
N GLN A 76 -0.76 3.37 1.58
CA GLN A 76 -0.79 4.61 0.79
C GLN A 76 0.36 5.56 1.11
N GLN A 77 0.83 5.58 2.37
CA GLN A 77 1.98 6.40 2.74
C GLN A 77 3.27 5.84 2.16
N LEU A 78 3.41 4.51 2.12
CA LEU A 78 4.55 3.85 1.48
C LEU A 78 4.55 4.05 -0.06
N VAL A 79 3.37 4.00 -0.68
CA VAL A 79 3.19 4.37 -2.10
C VAL A 79 3.59 5.82 -2.35
N ALA A 80 3.17 6.75 -1.49
CA ALA A 80 3.56 8.15 -1.59
C ALA A 80 5.07 8.35 -1.42
N ALA A 81 5.69 7.61 -0.49
CA ALA A 81 7.14 7.63 -0.30
C ALA A 81 7.88 7.16 -1.56
N LEU A 82 7.46 6.05 -2.17
CA LEU A 82 8.04 5.54 -3.43
C LEU A 82 7.88 6.54 -4.58
N LYS A 83 6.69 7.14 -4.74
CA LYS A 83 6.44 8.19 -5.75
C LYS A 83 7.38 9.38 -5.56
N ALA A 84 7.54 9.86 -4.33
CA ALA A 84 8.43 10.97 -4.01
C ALA A 84 9.89 10.62 -4.32
N ARG A 85 10.33 9.37 -4.06
CA ARG A 85 11.68 8.92 -4.41
C ARG A 85 11.90 8.86 -5.91
N ALA A 86 10.94 8.36 -6.67
CA ALA A 86 10.98 8.36 -8.13
C ALA A 86 11.15 9.77 -8.68
N GLN A 87 10.35 10.73 -8.20
CA GLN A 87 10.46 12.12 -8.57
C GLN A 87 11.84 12.71 -8.21
N SER A 88 12.31 12.50 -6.98
CA SER A 88 13.59 13.08 -6.51
C SER A 88 14.83 12.49 -7.20
N SER A 89 14.76 11.24 -7.66
CA SER A 89 15.87 10.55 -8.32
C SER A 89 15.81 10.62 -9.85
N GLY A 90 14.73 11.17 -10.40
CA GLY A 90 14.46 11.16 -11.85
C GLY A 90 14.21 9.75 -12.41
N ALA A 91 14.03 8.74 -11.55
CA ALA A 91 13.76 7.38 -11.99
C ALA A 91 12.32 7.25 -12.51
N PRO A 92 12.09 6.66 -13.70
CA PRO A 92 10.76 6.45 -14.22
C PRO A 92 10.00 5.44 -13.33
N LEU A 93 8.69 5.65 -13.20
CA LEU A 93 7.80 4.79 -12.42
C LEU A 93 6.45 4.69 -13.11
N GLN A 94 6.00 3.46 -13.34
CA GLN A 94 4.68 3.15 -13.90
C GLN A 94 3.74 2.68 -12.78
N PHE A 95 2.44 2.59 -13.06
CA PHE A 95 1.44 2.08 -12.12
C PHE A 95 0.62 0.99 -12.77
N CYS A 96 0.27 -0.03 -11.99
CA CYS A 96 -0.58 -1.12 -12.46
C CYS A 96 -1.52 -1.65 -11.37
N THR A 97 -2.51 -2.42 -11.81
CA THR A 97 -3.39 -3.19 -10.93
C THR A 97 -3.44 -4.62 -11.42
N MET A 98 -3.56 -5.59 -10.52
CA MET A 98 -3.60 -7.01 -10.83
C MET A 98 -4.89 -7.62 -10.29
N LYS A 99 -5.93 -7.68 -11.12
CA LYS A 99 -7.24 -8.20 -10.70
C LYS A 99 -7.24 -9.70 -10.42
N THR A 100 -6.46 -10.47 -11.17
CA THR A 100 -6.45 -11.94 -11.11
C THR A 100 -5.19 -12.52 -10.49
N GLY A 101 -4.10 -11.76 -10.48
CA GLY A 101 -2.84 -12.14 -9.85
C GLY A 101 -2.71 -11.58 -8.44
N ALA A 102 -1.76 -12.14 -7.70
CA ALA A 102 -1.36 -11.68 -6.39
C ALA A 102 0.16 -11.75 -6.31
N THR A 103 0.73 -11.00 -5.38
CA THR A 103 2.14 -11.10 -5.02
C THR A 103 2.24 -11.58 -3.57
N ASP A 104 3.45 -11.93 -3.14
CA ASP A 104 3.76 -12.25 -1.73
C ASP A 104 3.28 -11.18 -0.73
N GLY A 105 3.09 -9.94 -1.21
CA GLY A 105 2.58 -8.83 -0.41
C GLY A 105 1.22 -9.13 0.22
N GLY A 106 0.40 -9.97 -0.43
CA GLY A 106 -0.87 -10.42 0.11
C GLY A 106 -0.75 -11.15 1.44
N ARG A 107 0.33 -11.92 1.68
CA ARG A 107 0.56 -12.59 2.96
C ARG A 107 1.20 -11.64 3.96
N TYR A 108 2.23 -10.91 3.56
CA TYR A 108 2.89 -9.97 4.46
C TYR A 108 1.94 -8.89 5.00
N ASN A 109 0.96 -8.47 4.20
CA ASN A 109 0.01 -7.42 4.58
C ASN A 109 -0.95 -7.84 5.70
N VAL A 110 -1.32 -9.12 5.82
CA VAL A 110 -2.32 -9.60 6.78
C VAL A 110 -1.75 -10.41 7.94
N MET A 111 -0.56 -10.99 7.78
CA MET A 111 0.04 -11.84 8.81
C MET A 111 0.55 -11.03 10.00
N GLY A 112 0.43 -11.58 11.21
CA GLY A 112 1.06 -11.02 12.42
C GLY A 112 0.53 -9.67 12.89
N GLY A 113 -0.76 -9.36 12.65
CA GLY A 113 -1.38 -8.07 12.99
C GLY A 113 -1.40 -7.06 11.84
N GLY A 114 -0.85 -7.44 10.68
CA GLY A 114 -0.82 -6.65 9.47
C GLY A 114 0.34 -5.67 9.41
N ARG A 115 0.83 -5.42 8.20
CA ARG A 115 2.06 -4.66 7.96
C ARG A 115 1.88 -3.67 6.81
N PRO A 116 2.56 -2.51 6.84
CA PRO A 116 2.71 -1.68 5.67
C PRO A 116 3.47 -2.44 4.58
N VAL A 117 2.80 -2.67 3.44
CA VAL A 117 3.38 -3.37 2.29
C VAL A 117 3.19 -2.56 1.02
N ALA A 118 4.19 -2.58 0.15
CA ALA A 118 4.08 -2.16 -1.24
C ALA A 118 4.86 -3.13 -2.14
N ALA A 119 4.40 -3.31 -3.38
CA ALA A 119 5.06 -4.16 -4.35
C ALA A 119 5.54 -3.34 -5.56
N LEU A 120 6.83 -3.49 -5.87
CA LEU A 120 7.44 -3.04 -7.11
C LEU A 120 7.57 -4.24 -8.05
N CYS A 121 7.22 -4.06 -9.30
CA CYS A 121 7.27 -5.11 -10.30
C CYS A 121 8.09 -4.71 -11.53
N LEU A 122 8.80 -5.67 -12.10
CA LEU A 122 9.42 -5.51 -13.41
C LEU A 122 8.40 -5.83 -14.52
N PRO A 123 8.16 -4.90 -15.47
CA PRO A 123 7.42 -5.22 -16.68
C PRO A 123 8.08 -6.38 -17.41
N THR A 124 7.32 -7.46 -17.61
CA THR A 124 7.81 -8.71 -18.16
C THR A 124 6.91 -9.18 -19.29
N ARG A 125 7.50 -9.41 -20.47
CA ARG A 125 6.81 -10.07 -21.58
C ARG A 125 6.91 -11.58 -21.42
N TYR A 126 5.85 -12.28 -21.82
CA TYR A 126 5.76 -13.75 -21.75
C TYR A 126 5.91 -14.30 -20.31
N LEU A 127 5.29 -13.61 -19.35
CA LEU A 127 5.26 -14.04 -17.95
C LEU A 127 4.60 -15.45 -17.83
N HIS A 128 5.20 -16.32 -17.02
CA HIS A 128 4.89 -17.76 -16.91
C HIS A 128 5.05 -18.60 -18.20
N ALA A 129 5.71 -18.07 -19.24
CA ALA A 129 6.16 -18.89 -20.36
C ALA A 129 7.51 -19.55 -20.07
N ASN A 130 7.96 -20.42 -20.97
CA ASN A 130 9.29 -21.03 -20.94
C ASN A 130 10.45 -20.01 -21.04
N SER A 131 10.19 -18.83 -21.60
CA SER A 131 11.14 -17.72 -21.68
C SER A 131 10.41 -16.39 -21.47
N GLY A 132 10.95 -15.56 -20.57
CA GLY A 132 10.45 -14.21 -20.30
C GLY A 132 11.47 -13.14 -20.72
N MET A 133 10.99 -11.92 -20.92
CA MET A 133 11.84 -10.78 -21.31
C MET A 133 11.55 -9.58 -20.42
N ILE A 134 12.61 -8.97 -19.90
CA ILE A 134 12.60 -7.71 -19.15
C ILE A 134 13.52 -6.69 -19.80
N SER A 135 13.36 -5.41 -19.47
CA SER A 135 14.30 -4.35 -19.86
C SER A 135 15.37 -4.13 -18.79
N ARG A 136 16.63 -4.02 -19.21
CA ARG A 136 17.74 -3.65 -18.31
C ARG A 136 17.53 -2.26 -17.70
N ALA A 137 16.98 -1.32 -18.45
CA ALA A 137 16.69 0.03 -17.95
C ALA A 137 15.64 0.02 -16.82
N ASP A 138 14.63 -0.86 -16.90
CA ASP A 138 13.62 -0.98 -15.85
C ASP A 138 14.23 -1.60 -14.58
N TYR A 139 15.13 -2.57 -14.74
CA TYR A 139 15.89 -3.17 -13.63
C TYR A 139 16.75 -2.13 -12.91
N ASP A 140 17.54 -1.33 -13.65
CA ASP A 140 18.42 -0.33 -13.05
C ASP A 140 17.62 0.79 -12.34
N ALA A 141 16.46 1.16 -12.89
CA ALA A 141 15.53 2.10 -12.27
C ALA A 141 14.90 1.53 -11.00
N LEU A 142 14.45 0.27 -11.02
CA LEU A 142 13.92 -0.43 -9.82
C LEU A 142 14.98 -0.50 -8.72
N PHE A 143 16.20 -0.90 -9.06
CA PHE A 143 17.31 -0.95 -8.12
C PHE A 143 17.55 0.41 -7.48
N THR A 144 17.56 1.48 -8.28
CA THR A 144 17.70 2.85 -7.78
C THR A 144 16.58 3.21 -6.81
N LEU A 145 15.32 2.96 -7.16
CA LEU A 145 14.17 3.24 -6.31
C LEU A 145 14.20 2.46 -5.00
N ALA A 146 14.47 1.16 -5.06
CA ALA A 146 14.57 0.31 -3.87
C ALA A 146 15.69 0.79 -2.94
N ARG A 147 16.87 1.09 -3.49
CA ARG A 147 17.99 1.63 -2.73
C ARG A 147 17.67 2.98 -2.09
N GLU A 148 17.10 3.93 -2.84
CA GLU A 148 16.72 5.24 -2.30
C GLU A 148 15.62 5.14 -1.24
N LEU A 149 14.67 4.22 -1.38
CA LEU A 149 13.68 3.96 -0.34
C LEU A 149 14.38 3.44 0.93
N LEU A 150 15.12 2.34 0.82
CA LEU A 150 15.78 1.68 1.96
C LEU A 150 16.73 2.63 2.70
N THR A 151 17.52 3.42 1.98
CA THR A 151 18.43 4.40 2.58
C THR A 151 17.74 5.60 3.22
N SER A 152 16.46 5.81 2.90
CA SER A 152 15.67 6.90 3.48
C SER A 152 14.86 6.49 4.72
N LEU A 153 14.75 5.19 5.02
CA LEU A 153 13.95 4.70 6.14
C LEU A 153 14.62 5.05 7.47
N THR A 154 13.80 5.50 8.41
CA THR A 154 14.14 5.74 9.81
C THR A 154 13.01 5.22 10.68
N THR A 155 13.26 5.02 11.97
CA THR A 155 12.25 4.58 12.94
C THR A 155 10.99 5.45 12.91
N GLU A 156 11.14 6.77 12.78
CA GLU A 156 10.03 7.72 12.73
C GLU A 156 9.18 7.54 11.47
N LYS A 157 9.81 7.33 10.31
CA LYS A 157 9.10 7.11 9.04
C LYS A 157 8.36 5.78 9.04
N VAL A 158 8.98 4.72 9.57
CA VAL A 158 8.35 3.41 9.69
C VAL A 158 7.13 3.49 10.61
N LYS A 159 7.26 4.17 11.74
CA LYS A 159 6.14 4.43 12.66
C LYS A 159 5.03 5.26 12.02
N ALA A 160 5.37 6.22 11.17
CA ALA A 160 4.36 7.03 10.47
C ALA A 160 3.46 6.15 9.58
N PHE A 161 4.01 5.12 8.92
CA PHE A 161 3.23 4.21 8.07
C PHE A 161 2.13 3.44 8.80
N THR A 162 2.21 3.33 10.13
CA THR A 162 1.22 2.67 11.00
C THR A 162 0.51 3.64 11.94
N ASP A 163 0.78 4.96 11.86
CA ASP A 163 0.08 5.96 12.66
C ASP A 163 -1.21 6.41 11.95
N PHE A 164 -2.29 5.69 12.22
CA PHE A 164 -3.63 5.95 11.65
C PHE A 164 -4.28 7.23 12.17
N ARG A 165 -3.70 7.90 13.16
CA ARG A 165 -4.22 9.16 13.70
C ARG A 165 -3.79 10.36 12.87
N GLN A 166 -2.78 10.20 12.01
CA GLN A 166 -2.33 11.27 11.13
C GLN A 166 -3.28 11.39 9.93
N VAL A 167 -4.24 12.31 10.05
CA VAL A 167 -4.90 12.89 8.89
C VAL A 167 -3.91 13.87 8.29
N ASN A 168 -3.37 13.55 7.10
CA ASN A 168 -2.59 14.53 6.35
C ASN A 168 -3.53 15.65 5.90
N ASP A 169 -3.56 16.74 6.66
CA ASP A 169 -4.33 17.97 6.40
C ASP A 169 -3.93 18.70 5.10
N THR A 170 -3.05 18.12 4.28
CA THR A 170 -2.44 18.81 3.13
C THR A 170 -3.15 18.60 1.80
N GLN A 171 -4.26 17.85 1.70
CA GLN A 171 -5.01 17.76 0.42
C GLN A 171 -6.53 17.93 0.44
N THR A 172 -7.18 18.08 1.58
CA THR A 172 -8.62 18.34 1.61
C THR A 172 -8.91 19.11 2.87
N HIS A 173 -9.25 20.39 2.75
CA HIS A 173 -10.15 21.15 3.63
C HIS A 173 -10.09 22.66 3.35
N SER A 174 -9.16 23.20 2.55
CA SER A 174 -9.26 24.62 2.15
C SER A 174 -10.25 24.86 1.01
N SER A 175 -10.24 24.04 -0.05
CA SER A 175 -11.12 24.24 -1.22
C SER A 175 -12.58 23.90 -0.92
N CYS A 176 -12.85 22.81 -0.19
CA CYS A 176 -14.21 22.40 0.17
C CYS A 176 -14.85 23.31 1.22
N ILE A 177 -14.10 23.80 2.22
CA ILE A 177 -14.62 24.75 3.21
C ILE A 177 -14.81 26.14 2.57
N LYS A 178 -13.90 26.58 1.67
CA LYS A 178 -14.10 27.82 0.91
C LYS A 178 -15.29 27.73 -0.04
N ALA A 179 -15.55 26.57 -0.65
CA ALA A 179 -16.74 26.35 -1.47
C ALA A 179 -18.03 26.31 -0.63
N ALA A 180 -18.00 25.64 0.54
CA ALA A 180 -19.13 25.59 1.47
C ALA A 180 -19.48 26.98 2.04
N ASN A 181 -18.47 27.77 2.45
CA ASN A 181 -18.68 29.15 2.92
C ASN A 181 -19.12 30.13 1.81
N LYS A 182 -18.93 29.77 0.53
CA LYS A 182 -19.46 30.53 -0.61
C LYS A 182 -20.90 30.17 -0.95
N CYS A 183 -21.33 28.95 -0.63
CA CYS A 183 -22.70 28.48 -0.87
C CYS A 183 -23.66 28.71 0.31
N ILE A 184 -23.15 28.87 1.53
CA ILE A 184 -23.98 29.12 2.72
C ILE A 184 -23.30 30.21 3.58
N PRO A 185 -23.70 31.48 3.47
CA PRO A 185 -23.25 32.48 4.41
C PRO A 185 -23.95 32.23 5.76
N GLY A 186 -23.24 31.63 6.73
CA GLY A 186 -23.63 31.77 8.14
C GLY A 186 -23.69 30.54 9.06
N SER A 187 -23.03 29.41 8.80
CA SER A 187 -23.09 28.31 9.80
C SER A 187 -21.94 27.31 9.77
N VAL A 188 -20.72 27.71 10.17
CA VAL A 188 -19.79 26.79 10.82
C VAL A 188 -19.09 27.53 11.96
N GLN A 189 -19.63 27.45 13.18
CA GLN A 189 -18.82 27.72 14.36
C GLN A 189 -17.89 26.51 14.57
N THR A 190 -16.59 26.75 14.44
CA THR A 190 -15.56 25.80 14.86
C THR A 190 -15.71 25.54 16.36
N VAL A 191 -16.09 24.33 16.76
CA VAL A 191 -15.97 23.89 18.15
C VAL A 191 -14.47 23.82 18.45
N ARG A 192 -13.96 24.82 19.16
CA ARG A 192 -12.62 24.76 19.75
C ARG A 192 -12.72 23.86 20.97
N ASP A 193 -11.93 22.81 20.97
CA ASP A 193 -11.71 21.92 22.10
C ASP A 193 -11.10 22.75 23.25
N GLN A 194 -11.93 23.19 24.19
CA GLN A 194 -11.48 23.73 25.47
C GLN A 194 -11.61 22.62 26.49
N GLY A 195 -10.47 22.09 26.91
CA GLY A 195 -10.39 21.13 28.00
C GLY A 195 -10.95 21.72 29.28
N ASP A 196 -11.82 20.96 29.93
CA ASP A 196 -12.20 21.18 31.31
C ASP A 196 -11.90 19.93 32.14
N LYS A 197 -11.06 20.13 33.15
CA LYS A 197 -10.73 19.18 34.19
C LYS A 197 -11.74 19.42 35.32
N SER A 198 -12.69 18.52 35.55
CA SER A 198 -13.19 18.17 36.89
C SER A 198 -14.47 17.33 36.86
N ALA A 199 -14.61 16.46 37.88
CA ALA A 199 -15.77 15.65 38.26
C ALA A 199 -16.12 14.51 37.28
N GLY A 200 -16.17 13.23 37.66
CA GLY A 200 -16.70 12.68 38.91
C GLY A 200 -18.01 11.95 38.58
N SER A 201 -17.98 10.62 38.65
CA SER A 201 -19.11 9.68 38.78
C SER A 201 -20.33 9.82 37.84
N ARG A 202 -20.47 8.86 36.90
CA ARG A 202 -21.60 7.92 36.86
C ARG A 202 -21.49 6.96 35.67
N PHE A 203 -21.15 5.72 35.99
CA PHE A 203 -21.40 4.56 35.15
C PHE A 203 -22.83 4.11 35.46
N GLU A 204 -23.80 4.31 34.57
CA GLU A 204 -25.05 3.55 34.64
C GLU A 204 -25.75 3.38 33.29
N ARG A 205 -25.95 2.09 33.00
CA ARG A 205 -26.79 1.40 32.00
C ARG A 205 -27.84 2.23 31.26
N CYS A 206 -27.84 2.08 29.93
CA CYS A 206 -29.08 2.16 29.13
C CYS A 206 -29.23 0.86 28.32
N SER A 207 -29.89 -0.11 28.97
CA SER A 207 -30.54 -1.24 28.32
C SER A 207 -31.83 -0.77 27.64
N GLN A 208 -32.20 -1.50 26.57
CA GLN A 208 -33.51 -1.55 25.89
C GLN A 208 -33.60 -0.81 24.55
N ARG A 209 -33.51 -1.58 23.46
CA ARG A 209 -34.31 -1.36 22.24
C ARG A 209 -34.93 -2.68 21.78
N PRO A 210 -36.10 -2.64 21.11
CA PRO A 210 -37.00 -3.78 21.00
C PRO A 210 -36.66 -4.70 19.83
N ARG A 211 -37.03 -5.99 19.97
CA ARG A 211 -36.94 -7.02 18.92
C ARG A 211 -37.93 -6.71 17.79
N ARG A 212 -37.45 -6.69 16.54
CA ARG A 212 -38.30 -6.85 15.34
C ARG A 212 -38.30 -8.32 14.93
N GLY A 213 -39.50 -8.83 14.67
CA GLY A 213 -39.77 -10.22 14.34
C GLY A 213 -39.43 -10.62 12.90
N GLU A 214 -39.18 -11.93 12.79
CA GLU A 214 -39.56 -12.90 11.76
C GLU A 214 -39.59 -12.49 10.27
N ALA A 215 -38.70 -13.13 9.51
CA ALA A 215 -38.99 -13.61 8.15
C ALA A 215 -38.20 -14.92 7.91
N GLN A 216 -38.86 -15.87 7.25
CA GLN A 216 -38.55 -17.30 7.14
C GLN A 216 -37.35 -17.67 6.26
N GLY A 217 -36.88 -18.93 6.39
CA GLY A 217 -36.88 -19.83 5.24
C GLY A 217 -35.59 -20.53 4.84
N ARG A 218 -35.52 -21.82 5.21
CA ARG A 218 -34.88 -22.99 4.54
C ARG A 218 -33.39 -22.98 4.19
N ALA A 219 -32.71 -23.91 4.84
CA ALA A 219 -31.54 -24.61 4.33
C ALA A 219 -32.00 -25.80 3.47
N GLU A 220 -31.47 -25.88 2.25
CA GLU A 220 -31.01 -27.06 1.52
C GLU A 220 -29.86 -26.62 0.61
#